data_AF-A0AAN8KZM2-F1
#
_entry.id   AF-A0AAN8KZM2-F1
#
_cell.length_a   1.000
_cell.length_b   1.000
_cell.length_c   1.000
_cell.angle_alpha   90.00
_cell.angle_beta   90.00
_cell.angle_gamma   90.00
#
_symmetry.space_group_name_H-M   'P 1'
#
loop_
_entity.id
_entity.type
_entity.pdbx_description
1 polymer ?
#
loop_
_entity_poly.entity_id
_entity_poly.type
_entity_poly.pdbx_seq_one_letter_code
_entity_poly.pdbx_strand_id
1 'polypeptide(L)'
;MKDSSYRMKCLLCLPKVQEIKAFKNSPSNLENHIERKHVHHLKKYGELTANKLKRKHAPKTPSTIKQSTLLKTVSQKSIDKAVVRIDEASTEMKKKVTEAMRGVDHIATTTDCWSARRRSFIGVTAHWIDPDSLNRFSAALACQRLRGSHTFDVLAGALNDIHSEFESGYCKPLVDALQLGLKKRFSHMFHDPELIAAAILLPKSKATWTKDDATIRMGMDYIKDHLEEPLLQLGDGTSSSDEEDFFSAMKTSQAQESSKQLDGYLACSADHMELLKSFPAVCKLSLRLNTPLAA
;
A
#
# COMPACT_ATOMS: atom_id res chain seq x y z
N MET A 1 42.43 -1.89 22.33
CA MET A 1 42.57 -3.01 21.38
C MET A 1 42.14 -4.28 22.08
N LYS A 2 41.04 -4.92 21.65
CA LYS A 2 40.53 -6.16 22.28
C LYS A 2 41.16 -7.37 21.60
N ASP A 3 41.80 -8.22 22.39
CA ASP A 3 42.49 -9.43 21.99
C ASP A 3 41.50 -10.43 21.36
N SER A 4 41.44 -10.50 20.02
CA SER A 4 40.41 -11.25 19.28
C SER A 4 40.83 -12.71 19.06
N SER A 5 41.18 -13.36 20.16
CA SER A 5 41.41 -14.80 20.21
C SER A 5 40.13 -15.55 20.56
N TYR A 6 39.94 -16.70 19.91
CA TYR A 6 38.81 -17.60 20.08
C TYR A 6 39.30 -18.90 20.70
N ARG A 7 38.51 -19.49 21.60
CA ARG A 7 38.74 -20.86 22.07
C ARG A 7 37.72 -21.78 21.41
N MET A 8 38.19 -22.85 20.80
CA MET A 8 37.35 -23.85 20.14
C MET A 8 37.63 -25.23 20.72
N LYS A 9 36.60 -26.06 20.85
CA LYS A 9 36.72 -27.46 21.31
C LYS A 9 36.85 -28.39 20.10
N CYS A 10 37.85 -29.27 20.14
CA CYS A 10 38.01 -30.29 19.11
C CYS A 10 37.07 -31.47 19.37
N LEU A 11 36.12 -31.69 18.46
CA LEU A 11 35.18 -32.81 18.55
C LEU A 11 35.80 -34.16 18.15
N LEU A 12 36.97 -34.15 17.50
CA LEU A 12 37.69 -35.38 17.13
C LEU A 12 38.51 -35.95 18.30
N CYS A 13 38.73 -35.17 19.37
CA CYS A 13 39.48 -35.61 20.56
C CYS A 13 38.63 -36.38 21.59
N LEU A 14 37.33 -36.57 21.34
CA LEU A 14 36.44 -37.23 22.30
C LEU A 14 36.92 -38.65 22.64
N PRO A 15 36.81 -39.10 23.91
CA PRO A 15 36.11 -38.44 25.02
C PRO A 15 36.91 -37.32 25.73
N LYS A 16 38.17 -37.07 25.34
CA LYS A 16 38.99 -36.00 25.92
C LYS A 16 38.61 -34.63 25.34
N VAL A 17 38.16 -33.72 26.19
CA VAL A 17 37.84 -32.34 25.77
C VAL A 17 39.15 -31.57 25.58
N GLN A 18 39.55 -31.36 24.32
CA GLN A 18 40.71 -30.55 23.99
C GLN A 18 40.29 -29.18 23.47
N GLU A 19 40.73 -28.11 24.15
CA GLU A 19 40.53 -26.73 23.71
C GLU A 19 41.75 -26.21 22.92
N ILE A 20 41.47 -25.46 21.85
CA ILE A 20 42.45 -24.87 20.94
C ILE A 20 42.20 -23.37 20.87
N LYS A 21 43.25 -22.57 21.09
CA LYS A 21 43.20 -21.12 20.89
C LYS A 21 43.44 -20.80 19.41
N ALA A 22 42.54 -20.06 18.79
CA ALA A 22 42.63 -19.63 17.39
C ALA A 22 42.55 -18.10 17.28
N PHE A 23 43.03 -17.57 16.16
CA PHE A 23 43.02 -16.15 15.84
C PHE A 23 42.32 -15.92 14.50
N LYS A 24 41.64 -14.78 14.31
CA LYS A 24 40.95 -14.46 13.04
C LYS A 24 41.85 -14.58 11.81
N ASN A 25 43.13 -14.25 11.99
CA ASN A 25 44.09 -14.10 10.92
C ASN A 25 45.14 -15.23 10.89
N SER A 26 45.08 -16.19 11.82
CA SER A 26 46.05 -17.30 11.88
C SER A 26 45.38 -18.61 12.31
N PRO A 27 45.38 -19.63 11.44
CA PRO A 27 44.91 -20.97 11.78
C PRO A 27 46.01 -21.88 12.31
N SER A 28 47.23 -21.39 12.52
CA SER A 28 48.42 -22.21 12.80
C SER A 28 48.26 -23.13 14.02
N ASN A 29 47.56 -22.67 15.06
CA ASN A 29 47.31 -23.50 16.25
C ASN A 29 46.37 -24.68 15.96
N LEU A 30 45.39 -24.50 15.08
CA LEU A 30 44.46 -25.56 14.68
C LEU A 30 45.18 -26.56 13.76
N GLU A 31 45.99 -26.07 12.83
CA GLU A 31 46.82 -26.91 11.95
C GLU A 31 47.81 -27.77 12.76
N ASN A 32 48.57 -27.16 13.67
CA ASN A 32 49.48 -27.89 14.57
C ASN A 32 48.74 -28.91 15.44
N HIS A 33 47.52 -28.62 15.89
CA HIS A 33 46.72 -29.56 16.66
C HIS A 33 46.31 -30.77 15.81
N ILE A 34 45.82 -30.54 14.59
CA ILE A 34 45.41 -31.60 13.67
C ILE A 34 46.63 -32.44 13.28
N GLU A 35 47.76 -31.83 12.98
CA GLU A 35 49.00 -32.54 12.67
C GLU A 35 49.46 -33.45 13.83
N ARG A 36 49.34 -32.99 15.08
CA ARG A 36 49.81 -33.79 16.24
C ARG A 36 48.82 -34.83 16.75
N LYS A 37 47.51 -34.55 16.69
CA LYS A 37 46.47 -35.41 17.30
C LYS A 37 45.59 -36.14 16.30
N HIS A 38 45.51 -35.64 15.06
CA HIS A 38 44.60 -36.12 14.03
C HIS A 38 45.29 -36.16 12.66
N VAL A 39 46.48 -36.80 12.60
CA VAL A 39 47.32 -36.88 11.39
C VAL A 39 46.52 -37.31 10.15
N HIS A 40 45.60 -38.27 10.31
CA HIS A 40 44.75 -38.77 9.21
C HIS A 40 43.78 -37.71 8.65
N HIS A 41 43.44 -36.68 9.43
CA HIS A 41 42.61 -35.56 8.99
C HIS A 41 43.42 -34.40 8.41
N LEU A 42 44.77 -34.44 8.48
CA LEU A 42 45.63 -33.36 7.99
C LEU A 42 45.47 -33.13 6.49
N LYS A 43 45.37 -34.20 5.69
CA LYS A 43 45.15 -34.10 4.24
C LYS A 43 43.83 -33.40 3.92
N LYS A 44 42.73 -33.81 4.55
CA LYS A 44 41.40 -33.20 4.39
C LYS A 44 41.38 -31.74 4.87
N TYR A 45 42.05 -31.45 5.99
CA TYR A 45 42.20 -30.07 6.47
C TYR A 45 43.01 -29.21 5.49
N GLY A 46 44.10 -29.75 4.96
CA GLY A 46 44.91 -29.13 3.91
C GLY A 46 44.10 -28.83 2.65
N GLU A 47 43.27 -29.76 2.18
CA GLU A 47 42.38 -29.54 1.02
C GLU A 47 41.35 -28.43 1.28
N LEU A 48 40.72 -28.42 2.46
CA LEU A 48 39.75 -27.40 2.84
C LEU A 48 40.37 -26.00 2.98
N THR A 49 41.64 -25.94 3.40
CA THR A 49 42.38 -24.68 3.58
C THR A 49 43.15 -24.24 2.33
N ALA A 50 43.52 -25.16 1.43
CA ALA A 50 44.23 -24.90 0.18
C ALA A 50 43.41 -24.08 -0.84
N ASN A 51 42.08 -24.12 -0.75
CA ASN A 51 41.20 -23.24 -1.52
C ASN A 51 41.45 -21.74 -1.23
N LYS A 52 42.08 -21.41 -0.08
CA LYS A 52 42.53 -20.04 0.24
C LYS A 52 43.85 -19.66 -0.45
N LEU A 53 44.70 -20.64 -0.80
CA LEU A 53 45.99 -20.44 -1.47
C LEU A 53 45.88 -20.43 -3.00
N LYS A 54 44.94 -21.19 -3.59
CA LYS A 54 44.68 -21.16 -5.06
C LYS A 54 44.20 -19.79 -5.58
N ARG A 55 43.70 -18.91 -4.71
CA ARG A 55 43.41 -17.50 -5.03
C ARG A 55 44.66 -16.60 -5.17
N LYS A 56 45.86 -17.06 -4.80
CA LYS A 56 47.10 -16.25 -4.84
C LYS A 56 47.94 -16.38 -6.12
N HIS A 57 47.80 -17.45 -6.92
CA HIS A 57 48.77 -17.79 -7.97
C HIS A 57 48.23 -18.15 -9.38
N ALA A 58 46.96 -17.87 -9.72
CA ALA A 58 46.51 -17.98 -11.11
C ALA A 58 46.96 -16.77 -11.98
N PRO A 59 47.24 -16.95 -13.28
CA PRO A 59 47.68 -15.88 -14.19
C PRO A 59 46.59 -14.79 -14.30
N LYS A 60 46.99 -13.52 -14.18
CA LYS A 60 46.06 -12.38 -14.21
C LYS A 60 45.56 -12.11 -15.63
N THR A 61 44.37 -12.60 -15.95
CA THR A 61 43.45 -11.93 -16.88
C THR A 61 42.64 -10.89 -16.11
N PRO A 62 42.35 -9.70 -16.68
CA PRO A 62 41.93 -8.53 -15.91
C PRO A 62 40.43 -8.57 -15.58
N SER A 63 40.05 -9.32 -14.55
CA SER A 63 38.70 -9.25 -13.99
C SER A 63 38.69 -9.55 -12.49
N THR A 64 39.17 -8.61 -11.67
CA THR A 64 38.43 -8.07 -10.51
C THR A 64 39.29 -7.06 -9.77
N ILE A 65 38.73 -5.86 -9.67
CA ILE A 65 39.21 -4.74 -8.89
C ILE A 65 39.49 -5.22 -7.46
N LYS A 66 40.75 -5.08 -7.04
CA LYS A 66 41.13 -5.08 -5.64
C LYS A 66 40.26 -4.03 -4.94
N GLN A 67 39.49 -4.41 -3.91
CA GLN A 67 39.16 -3.44 -2.86
C GLN A 67 40.45 -3.11 -2.10
N SER A 68 41.34 -2.37 -2.76
CA SER A 68 42.07 -1.32 -2.08
C SER A 68 41.06 -0.46 -1.36
N THR A 69 41.41 0.10 -0.22
CA THR A 69 40.82 1.35 0.28
C THR A 69 40.64 2.31 -0.91
N LEU A 70 39.42 2.34 -1.47
CA LEU A 70 39.07 3.17 -2.61
C LEU A 70 38.52 4.46 -2.04
N LEU A 71 39.36 5.14 -1.27
CA LEU A 71 39.30 6.60 -1.16
C LEU A 71 40.13 7.16 -2.31
N LYS A 72 39.80 6.75 -3.55
CA LYS A 72 40.02 7.66 -4.66
C LYS A 72 38.89 8.66 -4.54
N THR A 73 39.20 9.90 -4.26
CA THR A 73 38.23 10.99 -4.33
C THR A 73 37.67 10.99 -5.74
N VAL A 74 36.48 10.43 -5.93
CA VAL A 74 35.77 10.48 -7.21
C VAL A 74 35.34 11.93 -7.37
N SER A 75 35.65 12.54 -8.51
CA SER A 75 35.18 13.90 -8.77
C SER A 75 33.65 13.88 -8.88
N GLN A 76 32.97 14.92 -8.37
CA GLN A 76 31.52 15.05 -8.48
C GLN A 76 31.05 14.89 -9.94
N LYS A 77 31.79 15.49 -10.88
CA LYS A 77 31.57 15.35 -12.33
C LYS A 77 31.55 13.89 -12.84
N SER A 78 32.35 13.00 -12.23
CA SER A 78 32.36 11.57 -12.59
C SER A 78 31.15 10.84 -12.01
N ILE A 79 30.69 11.24 -10.82
CA ILE A 79 29.46 10.72 -10.21
C ILE A 79 28.26 11.14 -11.04
N ASP A 80 28.15 12.43 -11.38
CA ASP A 80 27.02 12.97 -12.15
C ASP A 80 26.92 12.27 -13.51
N LYS A 81 28.07 12.07 -14.19
CA LYS A 81 28.11 11.33 -15.46
C LYS A 81 27.70 9.87 -15.31
N ALA A 82 27.99 9.23 -14.18
CA ALA A 82 27.56 7.86 -13.91
C ALA A 82 26.05 7.79 -13.63
N VAL A 83 25.51 8.76 -12.89
CA VAL A 83 24.07 8.86 -12.62
C VAL A 83 23.28 8.99 -13.91
N VAL A 84 23.68 9.90 -14.81
CA VAL A 84 23.01 10.08 -16.12
C VAL A 84 23.00 8.77 -16.92
N ARG A 85 24.13 8.05 -17.00
CA ARG A 85 24.19 6.78 -17.73
C ARG A 85 23.32 5.69 -17.13
N ILE A 86 23.23 5.64 -15.80
CA ILE A 86 22.37 4.68 -15.10
C ILE A 86 20.91 5.02 -15.39
N ASP A 87 20.55 6.30 -15.40
CA ASP A 87 19.20 6.76 -15.68
C ASP A 87 18.77 6.46 -17.13
N GLU A 88 19.64 6.74 -18.10
CA GLU A 88 19.45 6.39 -19.51
C GLU A 88 19.26 4.87 -19.69
N ALA A 89 20.12 4.07 -19.07
CA ALA A 89 20.03 2.61 -19.14
C ALA A 89 18.77 2.06 -18.44
N SER A 90 18.36 2.68 -17.33
CA SER A 90 17.13 2.33 -16.61
C SER A 90 15.89 2.64 -17.44
N THR A 91 15.88 3.79 -18.11
CA THR A 91 14.78 4.20 -19.01
C THR A 91 14.64 3.24 -20.18
N GLU A 92 15.77 2.84 -20.80
CA GLU A 92 15.77 1.87 -21.89
C GLU A 92 15.31 0.48 -21.42
N MET A 93 15.77 0.04 -20.24
CA MET A 93 15.32 -1.23 -19.65
C MET A 93 13.81 -1.23 -19.37
N LYS A 94 13.31 -0.12 -18.81
CA LYS A 94 11.88 0.07 -18.55
C LYS A 94 11.06 -0.08 -19.82
N LYS A 95 11.46 0.61 -20.90
CA LYS A 95 10.78 0.50 -22.21
C LYS A 95 10.71 -0.94 -22.71
N LYS A 96 11.82 -1.69 -22.64
CA LYS A 96 11.87 -3.11 -23.06
C LYS A 96 10.97 -4.00 -22.21
N VAL A 97 10.96 -3.80 -20.90
CA VAL A 97 10.12 -4.59 -19.97
C VAL A 97 8.64 -4.30 -20.21
N THR A 98 8.26 -3.04 -20.36
CA THR A 98 6.87 -2.65 -20.70
C THR A 98 6.43 -3.22 -22.05
N GLU A 99 7.28 -3.15 -23.07
CA GLU A 99 7.03 -3.75 -24.39
C GLU A 99 6.79 -5.26 -24.29
N ALA A 100 7.65 -5.98 -23.55
CA ALA A 100 7.55 -7.43 -23.39
C ALA A 100 6.30 -7.86 -22.59
N MET A 101 5.81 -7.00 -21.69
CA MET A 101 4.62 -7.25 -20.89
C MET A 101 3.31 -6.89 -21.62
N ARG A 102 3.34 -5.97 -22.60
CA ARG A 102 2.12 -5.45 -23.25
C ARG A 102 1.30 -6.53 -23.97
N GLY A 103 1.96 -7.54 -24.53
CA GLY A 103 1.30 -8.64 -25.25
C GLY A 103 0.85 -9.81 -24.38
N VAL A 104 0.95 -9.68 -23.04
CA VAL A 104 0.75 -10.80 -22.12
C VAL A 104 -0.47 -10.59 -21.25
N ASP A 105 -1.39 -11.54 -21.27
CA ASP A 105 -2.67 -11.45 -20.56
C ASP A 105 -2.51 -11.51 -19.03
N HIS A 106 -1.47 -12.21 -18.56
CA HIS A 106 -1.31 -12.57 -17.15
C HIS A 106 0.10 -12.27 -16.66
N ILE A 107 0.19 -11.33 -15.73
CA ILE A 107 1.44 -10.93 -15.06
C ILE A 107 1.25 -11.12 -13.56
N ALA A 108 2.17 -11.85 -12.94
CA ALA A 108 2.24 -11.98 -11.49
C ALA A 108 3.35 -11.06 -10.96
N THR A 109 3.05 -10.25 -9.95
CA THR A 109 4.06 -9.45 -9.26
C THR A 109 4.32 -10.01 -7.86
N THR A 110 5.59 -10.14 -7.52
CA THR A 110 6.03 -10.46 -6.16
C THR A 110 6.65 -9.23 -5.55
N THR A 111 6.19 -8.88 -4.35
CA THR A 111 6.67 -7.72 -3.60
C THR A 111 7.39 -8.20 -2.35
N ASP A 112 8.62 -7.74 -2.15
CA ASP A 112 9.38 -7.93 -0.92
C ASP A 112 9.64 -6.58 -0.25
N CYS A 113 9.48 -6.52 1.06
CA CYS A 113 9.69 -5.32 1.87
C CYS A 113 10.63 -5.66 3.02
N TRP A 114 11.78 -5.00 3.09
CA TRP A 114 12.79 -5.30 4.10
C TRP A 114 13.40 -4.04 4.70
N SER A 115 14.01 -4.20 5.88
CA SER A 115 14.75 -3.16 6.58
C SER A 115 16.25 -3.48 6.58
N ALA A 116 17.08 -2.50 6.21
CA ALA A 116 18.53 -2.57 6.29
C ALA A 116 19.12 -1.24 6.76
N ARG A 117 19.97 -1.28 7.80
CA ARG A 117 20.67 -0.10 8.36
C ARG A 117 19.74 1.11 8.64
N ARG A 118 18.62 0.86 9.33
CA ARG A 118 17.59 1.88 9.66
C ARG A 118 16.93 2.54 8.43
N ARG A 119 16.96 1.86 7.29
CA ARG A 119 16.25 2.24 6.09
C ARG A 119 15.40 1.07 5.65
N SER A 120 14.29 1.39 5.03
CA SER A 120 13.36 0.40 4.51
C SER A 120 13.34 0.46 3.00
N PHE A 121 13.08 -0.68 2.39
CA PHE A 121 13.08 -0.82 0.94
C PHE A 121 11.92 -1.70 0.52
N ILE A 122 11.44 -1.43 -0.69
CA ILE A 122 10.47 -2.25 -1.41
C ILE A 122 11.10 -2.70 -2.72
N GLY A 123 11.05 -4.00 -2.96
CA GLY A 123 11.43 -4.64 -4.20
C GLY A 123 10.19 -5.22 -4.86
N VAL A 124 10.00 -4.96 -6.15
CA VAL A 124 8.89 -5.53 -6.93
C VAL A 124 9.47 -6.23 -8.14
N THR A 125 9.07 -7.47 -8.35
CA THR A 125 9.47 -8.28 -9.52
C THR A 125 8.23 -8.77 -10.24
N ALA A 126 8.17 -8.60 -11.56
CA ALA A 126 7.15 -9.16 -12.41
C ALA A 126 7.61 -10.51 -12.98
N HIS A 127 6.64 -11.42 -13.13
CA HIS A 127 6.80 -12.72 -13.74
C HIS A 127 5.65 -12.97 -14.70
N TRP A 128 5.97 -13.45 -15.89
CA TRP A 128 4.97 -13.78 -16.90
C TRP A 128 5.44 -14.97 -17.76
N ILE A 129 4.52 -15.58 -18.48
CA ILE A 129 4.82 -16.62 -19.46
C ILE A 129 4.54 -16.03 -20.83
N ASP A 130 5.51 -16.10 -21.72
CA ASP A 130 5.35 -15.67 -23.10
C ASP A 130 4.43 -16.64 -23.85
N PRO A 131 3.34 -16.18 -24.48
CA PRO A 131 2.36 -17.06 -25.11
C PRO A 131 2.94 -17.85 -26.30
N ASP A 132 3.90 -17.26 -27.02
CA ASP A 132 4.49 -17.88 -28.22
C ASP A 132 5.55 -18.93 -27.86
N SER A 133 6.51 -18.58 -26.99
CA SER A 133 7.61 -19.49 -26.63
C SER A 133 7.33 -20.37 -25.42
N LEU A 134 6.26 -20.09 -24.66
CA LEU A 134 5.92 -20.72 -23.37
C LEU A 134 7.02 -20.62 -22.29
N ASN A 135 8.01 -19.75 -22.51
CA ASN A 135 9.07 -19.53 -21.54
C ASN A 135 8.59 -18.58 -20.44
N ARG A 136 9.04 -18.85 -19.21
CA ARG A 136 8.85 -17.94 -18.09
C ARG A 136 9.90 -16.83 -18.13
N PHE A 137 9.43 -15.60 -18.09
CA PHE A 137 10.26 -14.41 -17.97
C PHE A 137 10.11 -13.78 -16.59
N SER A 138 11.10 -12.99 -16.20
CA SER A 138 11.11 -12.28 -14.92
C SER A 138 11.86 -10.96 -15.07
N ALA A 139 11.31 -9.88 -14.51
CA ALA A 139 11.93 -8.56 -14.54
C ALA A 139 11.73 -7.83 -13.22
N ALA A 140 12.80 -7.24 -12.70
CA ALA A 140 12.70 -6.34 -11.56
C ALA A 140 12.04 -5.03 -12.02
N LEU A 141 10.92 -4.66 -11.41
CA LEU A 141 10.22 -3.41 -11.68
C LEU A 141 10.74 -2.29 -10.79
N ALA A 142 11.06 -2.60 -9.53
CA ALA A 142 11.49 -1.61 -8.56
C ALA A 142 12.42 -2.17 -7.50
N CYS A 143 13.33 -1.32 -7.04
CA CYS A 143 14.06 -1.47 -5.78
C CYS A 143 14.21 -0.06 -5.18
N GLN A 144 13.19 0.36 -4.44
CA GLN A 144 13.03 1.75 -3.99
C GLN A 144 13.07 1.85 -2.47
N ARG A 145 13.45 3.02 -1.97
CA ARG A 145 13.47 3.29 -0.53
C ARG A 145 12.08 3.67 -0.05
N LEU A 146 11.55 2.93 0.91
CA LEU A 146 10.37 3.32 1.68
C LEU A 146 10.74 4.31 2.78
N ARG A 147 9.97 5.39 2.92
CA ARG A 147 10.16 6.43 3.93
C ARG A 147 8.91 6.53 4.80
N GLY A 148 9.10 6.83 6.09
CA GLY A 148 8.00 6.94 7.04
C GLY A 148 7.50 5.59 7.55
N SER A 149 6.32 5.62 8.16
CA SER A 149 5.62 4.44 8.67
C SER A 149 5.14 3.56 7.53
N HIS A 150 5.32 2.24 7.64
CA HIS A 150 4.85 1.28 6.62
C HIS A 150 3.37 0.95 6.84
N THR A 151 2.51 1.96 6.76
CA THR A 151 1.06 1.72 6.80
C THR A 151 0.61 1.07 5.50
N PHE A 152 -0.59 0.51 5.53
CA PHE A 152 -1.24 -0.05 4.34
C PHE A 152 -1.24 0.95 3.18
N ASP A 153 -1.63 2.21 3.44
CA ASP A 153 -1.73 3.25 2.41
C ASP A 153 -0.38 3.58 1.77
N VAL A 154 0.71 3.60 2.55
CA VAL A 154 2.06 3.88 2.05
C VAL A 154 2.54 2.76 1.13
N LEU A 155 2.27 1.50 1.50
CA LEU A 155 2.64 0.35 0.68
C LEU A 155 1.78 0.24 -0.58
N ALA A 156 0.48 0.46 -0.45
CA ALA A 156 -0.47 0.45 -1.57
C ALA A 156 -0.14 1.57 -2.56
N GLY A 157 0.14 2.78 -2.07
CA GLY A 157 0.58 3.91 -2.90
C GLY A 157 1.87 3.60 -3.66
N ALA A 158 2.90 3.12 -2.95
CA ALA A 158 4.17 2.74 -3.59
C ALA A 158 4.00 1.66 -4.67
N LEU A 159 3.17 0.64 -4.42
CA LEU A 159 2.87 -0.39 -5.42
C LEU A 159 2.10 0.17 -6.61
N ASN A 160 1.13 1.05 -6.36
CA ASN A 160 0.35 1.68 -7.41
C ASN A 160 1.22 2.56 -8.31
N ASP A 161 2.14 3.35 -7.73
CA ASP A 161 3.10 4.17 -8.47
C ASP A 161 3.99 3.30 -9.35
N ILE A 162 4.56 2.22 -8.78
CA ILE A 162 5.41 1.27 -9.51
C ILE A 162 4.63 0.59 -10.65
N HIS A 163 3.39 0.13 -10.43
CA HIS A 163 2.63 -0.51 -11.51
C HIS A 163 2.21 0.49 -12.60
N SER A 164 1.82 1.72 -12.21
CA SER A 164 1.44 2.80 -13.14
C SER A 164 2.59 3.19 -14.05
N GLU A 165 3.81 3.19 -13.50
CA GLU A 165 5.03 3.47 -14.25
C GLU A 165 5.27 2.51 -15.42
N PHE A 166 4.82 1.26 -15.33
CA PHE A 166 5.01 0.23 -16.35
C PHE A 166 3.77 -0.01 -17.22
N GLU A 167 2.73 0.81 -17.08
CA GLU A 167 1.43 0.62 -17.75
C GLU A 167 0.80 -0.75 -17.46
N SER A 168 1.25 -1.42 -16.41
CA SER A 168 0.65 -2.67 -15.92
C SER A 168 -0.69 -2.31 -15.30
N GLY A 169 -1.72 -2.28 -16.15
CA GLY A 169 -3.08 -1.98 -15.76
C GLY A 169 -3.52 -2.85 -14.58
N TYR A 170 -4.37 -2.29 -13.73
CA TYR A 170 -5.05 -3.04 -12.68
C TYR A 170 -5.73 -4.28 -13.27
N CYS A 171 -5.96 -5.31 -12.43
CA CYS A 171 -6.66 -6.52 -12.86
C CYS A 171 -8.09 -6.17 -13.29
N LYS A 172 -8.27 -5.88 -14.59
CA LYS A 172 -9.54 -5.51 -15.20
C LYS A 172 -10.63 -6.56 -14.91
N PRO A 173 -10.36 -7.88 -14.98
CA PRO A 173 -11.34 -8.90 -14.58
C PRO A 173 -11.78 -8.80 -13.12
N LEU A 174 -10.87 -8.45 -12.21
CA LEU A 174 -11.21 -8.27 -10.79
C LEU A 174 -12.07 -7.02 -10.58
N VAL A 175 -11.69 -5.90 -11.20
CA VAL A 175 -12.50 -4.66 -11.14
C VAL A 175 -13.89 -4.91 -11.73
N ASP A 176 -13.97 -5.59 -12.86
CA ASP A 176 -15.23 -5.93 -13.51
C ASP A 176 -16.07 -6.87 -12.63
N ALA A 177 -15.45 -7.87 -11.98
CA ALA A 177 -16.13 -8.76 -11.05
C ALA A 177 -16.67 -8.03 -9.81
N LEU A 178 -15.90 -7.08 -9.27
CA LEU A 178 -16.32 -6.23 -8.14
C LEU A 178 -17.48 -5.32 -8.55
N GLN A 179 -17.36 -4.62 -9.67
CA GLN A 179 -18.42 -3.75 -10.20
C GLN A 179 -19.70 -4.55 -10.50
N LEU A 180 -19.56 -5.72 -11.11
CA LEU A 180 -20.69 -6.62 -11.39
C LEU A 180 -21.33 -7.13 -10.08
N GLY A 181 -20.52 -7.50 -9.09
CA GLY A 181 -21.00 -7.94 -7.77
C GLY A 181 -21.76 -6.84 -7.04
N LEU A 182 -21.23 -5.62 -7.04
CA LEU A 182 -21.89 -4.44 -6.46
C LEU A 182 -23.20 -4.14 -7.19
N LYS A 183 -23.18 -4.10 -8.53
CA LYS A 183 -24.39 -3.87 -9.33
C LYS A 183 -25.43 -4.97 -9.09
N LYS A 184 -25.02 -6.24 -9.04
CA LYS A 184 -25.93 -7.36 -8.80
C LYS A 184 -26.60 -7.31 -7.43
N ARG A 185 -25.86 -6.94 -6.38
CA ARG A 185 -26.36 -6.94 -4.99
C ARG A 185 -27.08 -5.65 -4.61
N PHE A 186 -26.58 -4.51 -5.06
CA PHE A 186 -26.97 -3.20 -4.55
C PHE A 186 -27.57 -2.27 -5.62
N SER A 187 -27.78 -2.71 -6.86
CA SER A 187 -28.35 -1.86 -7.93
C SER A 187 -29.66 -1.17 -7.53
N HIS A 188 -30.56 -1.89 -6.86
CA HIS A 188 -31.84 -1.34 -6.41
C HIS A 188 -31.65 -0.21 -5.39
N MET A 189 -30.66 -0.32 -4.49
CA MET A 189 -30.35 0.69 -3.48
C MET A 189 -29.89 2.01 -4.08
N PHE A 190 -29.24 1.99 -5.25
CA PHE A 190 -28.84 3.22 -5.95
C PHE A 190 -30.01 4.01 -6.54
N HIS A 191 -31.20 3.42 -6.56
CA HIS A 191 -32.43 4.07 -7.04
C HIS A 191 -33.44 4.27 -5.90
N ASP A 192 -33.03 4.00 -4.66
CA ASP A 192 -33.88 4.18 -3.49
C ASP A 192 -33.78 5.65 -3.02
N PRO A 193 -34.88 6.42 -3.08
CA PRO A 193 -34.86 7.84 -2.72
C PRO A 193 -34.46 8.07 -1.26
N GLU A 194 -34.77 7.15 -0.35
CA GLU A 194 -34.41 7.26 1.06
C GLU A 194 -32.90 7.10 1.25
N LEU A 195 -32.29 6.11 0.59
CA LEU A 195 -30.84 5.88 0.68
C LEU A 195 -30.04 6.98 -0.01
N ILE A 196 -30.54 7.53 -1.11
CA ILE A 196 -29.92 8.68 -1.78
C ILE A 196 -30.01 9.92 -0.87
N ALA A 197 -31.18 10.16 -0.26
CA ALA A 197 -31.34 11.23 0.72
C ALA A 197 -30.39 11.06 1.92
N ALA A 198 -30.27 9.84 2.45
CA ALA A 198 -29.33 9.52 3.52
C ALA A 198 -27.89 9.89 3.13
N ALA A 199 -27.45 9.53 1.92
CA ALA A 199 -26.14 9.86 1.39
C ALA A 199 -25.92 11.37 1.20
N ILE A 200 -26.94 12.11 0.74
CA ILE A 200 -26.89 13.58 0.61
C ILE A 200 -26.78 14.27 1.97
N LEU A 201 -27.38 13.71 3.02
CA LEU A 201 -27.35 14.27 4.38
C LEU A 201 -26.07 13.95 5.16
N LEU A 202 -25.10 13.25 4.54
CA LEU A 202 -23.76 13.05 5.10
C LEU A 202 -22.83 14.22 4.71
N PRO A 203 -22.26 14.97 5.68
CA PRO A 203 -21.44 16.16 5.39
C PRO A 203 -20.27 15.94 4.42
N LYS A 204 -19.67 14.76 4.44
CA LYS A 204 -18.58 14.39 3.53
C LYS A 204 -19.02 14.14 2.09
N SER A 205 -20.22 13.59 1.91
CA SER A 205 -20.69 13.14 0.60
C SER A 205 -21.50 14.21 -0.09
N LYS A 206 -22.51 14.78 0.60
CA LYS A 206 -23.49 15.71 0.03
C LYS A 206 -23.93 15.22 -1.36
N ALA A 207 -23.87 16.08 -2.38
CA ALA A 207 -24.18 15.71 -3.76
C ALA A 207 -22.93 15.35 -4.59
N THR A 208 -21.73 15.25 -4.00
CA THR A 208 -20.48 15.13 -4.78
C THR A 208 -20.13 13.71 -5.22
N TRP A 209 -20.81 12.70 -4.67
CA TRP A 209 -20.52 11.28 -4.92
C TRP A 209 -21.10 10.75 -6.24
N THR A 210 -22.00 11.50 -6.90
CA THR A 210 -22.55 11.16 -8.21
C THR A 210 -22.62 12.39 -9.12
N LYS A 211 -22.59 12.15 -10.44
CA LYS A 211 -22.81 13.18 -11.48
C LYS A 211 -24.20 13.10 -12.11
N ASP A 212 -25.02 12.14 -11.67
CA ASP A 212 -26.37 11.97 -12.19
C ASP A 212 -27.34 12.93 -11.49
N ASP A 213 -27.69 14.00 -12.18
CA ASP A 213 -28.61 15.03 -11.69
C ASP A 213 -30.00 14.45 -11.37
N ALA A 214 -30.44 13.39 -12.04
CA ALA A 214 -31.73 12.75 -11.76
C ALA A 214 -31.71 12.04 -10.39
N THR A 215 -30.63 11.29 -10.10
CA THR A 215 -30.38 10.70 -8.78
C THR A 215 -30.34 11.78 -7.70
N ILE A 216 -29.57 12.85 -7.90
CA ILE A 216 -29.49 13.95 -6.91
C ILE A 216 -30.87 14.56 -6.67
N ARG A 217 -31.62 14.85 -7.73
CA ARG A 217 -32.96 15.42 -7.63
C ARG A 217 -33.91 14.52 -6.84
N MET A 218 -33.91 13.22 -7.12
CA MET A 218 -34.74 12.25 -6.41
C MET A 218 -34.48 12.24 -4.90
N GLY A 219 -33.21 12.28 -4.48
CA GLY A 219 -32.86 12.40 -3.06
C GLY A 219 -33.23 13.76 -2.47
N MET A 220 -33.05 14.85 -3.22
CA MET A 220 -33.42 16.20 -2.77
C MET A 220 -34.93 16.36 -2.58
N ASP A 221 -35.74 15.82 -3.50
CA ASP A 221 -37.20 15.84 -3.40
C ASP A 221 -37.64 15.04 -2.16
N TYR A 222 -37.07 13.85 -1.96
CA TYR A 222 -37.31 13.08 -0.73
C TYR A 222 -36.94 13.86 0.54
N ILE A 223 -35.79 14.54 0.57
CA ILE A 223 -35.38 15.36 1.73
C ILE A 223 -36.41 16.45 2.00
N LYS A 224 -36.85 17.18 0.97
CA LYS A 224 -37.82 18.27 1.12
C LYS A 224 -39.15 17.76 1.67
N ASP A 225 -39.68 16.67 1.11
CA ASP A 225 -40.93 16.06 1.55
C ASP A 225 -40.88 15.60 3.02
N HIS A 226 -39.70 15.21 3.51
CA HIS A 226 -39.52 14.64 4.84
C HIS A 226 -38.92 15.58 5.88
N LEU A 227 -38.47 16.78 5.48
CA LEU A 227 -38.11 17.85 6.43
C LEU A 227 -39.35 18.41 7.14
N GLU A 228 -40.53 18.19 6.57
CA GLU A 228 -41.81 18.76 7.00
C GLU A 228 -42.64 17.85 7.94
N GLU A 229 -42.13 16.66 8.31
CA GLU A 229 -42.87 15.73 9.17
C GLU A 229 -43.21 16.35 10.55
N PRO A 230 -44.52 16.51 10.87
CA PRO A 230 -44.97 17.11 12.12
C PRO A 230 -44.58 16.24 13.32
N LEU A 231 -44.09 16.87 14.38
CA LEU A 231 -44.01 16.26 15.71
C LEU A 231 -45.39 15.69 16.07
N LEU A 232 -45.45 14.38 16.37
CA LEU A 232 -46.68 13.67 16.70
C LEU A 232 -47.55 14.45 17.70
N GLN A 233 -48.81 14.61 17.31
CA GLN A 233 -49.92 15.02 18.14
C GLN A 233 -50.06 14.07 19.34
N LEU A 234 -49.97 14.63 20.55
CA LEU A 234 -50.66 14.11 21.72
C LEU A 234 -51.67 15.18 22.13
N GLY A 235 -52.96 14.94 21.89
CA GLY A 235 -54.01 15.85 22.31
C GLY A 235 -55.31 15.69 21.53
N ASP A 236 -56.17 14.83 22.06
CA ASP A 236 -57.58 14.62 21.74
C ASP A 236 -58.41 15.94 21.74
N GLY A 237 -59.48 16.00 20.93
CA GLY A 237 -60.53 17.03 21.08
C GLY A 237 -61.10 17.63 19.79
N THR A 238 -62.20 17.04 19.33
CA THR A 238 -63.26 17.58 18.47
C THR A 238 -63.44 19.12 18.48
N SER A 239 -63.50 19.77 17.30
CA SER A 239 -64.56 20.74 16.95
C SER A 239 -64.39 21.27 15.53
N SER A 240 -65.47 21.18 14.76
CA SER A 240 -65.74 21.84 13.48
C SER A 240 -65.81 23.37 13.65
N SER A 241 -65.17 24.15 12.76
CA SER A 241 -65.68 25.44 12.25
C SER A 241 -64.73 25.99 11.18
N ASP A 242 -65.32 26.49 10.09
CA ASP A 242 -64.67 27.27 9.03
C ASP A 242 -63.92 28.47 9.63
N GLU A 243 -62.60 28.35 9.72
CA GLU A 243 -61.69 29.47 9.90
C GLU A 243 -60.61 29.26 8.85
N GLU A 244 -60.33 30.27 8.03
CA GLU A 244 -59.19 30.30 7.10
C GLU A 244 -57.87 30.27 7.92
N ASP A 245 -57.57 29.07 8.38
CA ASP A 245 -56.29 28.39 8.48
C ASP A 245 -55.11 29.20 9.04
N PHE A 246 -55.29 29.78 10.23
CA PHE A 246 -54.21 30.30 11.09
C PHE A 246 -53.01 29.33 11.20
N PHE A 247 -53.28 28.03 11.16
CA PHE A 247 -52.27 26.98 11.18
C PHE A 247 -51.52 26.82 9.84
N SER A 248 -52.10 27.20 8.70
CA SER A 248 -51.42 27.20 7.40
C SER A 248 -50.31 28.25 7.32
N ALA A 249 -50.46 29.40 7.99
CA ALA A 249 -49.39 30.39 8.10
C ALA A 249 -48.17 29.87 8.89
N MET A 250 -48.40 29.09 9.96
CA MET A 250 -47.33 28.48 10.76
C MET A 250 -46.61 27.36 10.00
N LYS A 251 -47.37 26.48 9.32
CA LYS A 251 -46.81 25.42 8.47
C LYS A 251 -45.93 26.00 7.36
N THR A 252 -46.41 27.06 6.69
CA THR A 252 -45.65 27.77 5.65
C THR A 252 -44.37 28.38 6.19
N SER A 253 -44.43 29.00 7.38
CA SER A 253 -43.25 29.60 8.02
C SER A 253 -42.20 28.55 8.42
N GLN A 254 -42.64 27.39 8.92
CA GLN A 254 -41.77 26.28 9.31
C GLN A 254 -41.14 25.57 8.11
N ALA A 255 -41.91 25.38 7.03
CA ALA A 255 -41.41 24.84 5.76
C ALA A 255 -40.35 25.78 5.15
N GLN A 256 -40.62 27.09 5.15
CA GLN A 256 -39.68 28.09 4.66
C GLN A 256 -38.37 28.10 5.47
N GLU A 257 -38.44 27.92 6.80
CA GLU A 257 -37.26 27.84 7.66
C GLU A 257 -36.46 26.54 7.45
N SER A 258 -37.15 25.41 7.26
CA SER A 258 -36.51 24.11 7.01
C SER A 258 -35.80 24.08 5.66
N SER A 259 -36.40 24.70 4.63
CA SER A 259 -35.76 24.88 3.32
C SER A 259 -34.50 25.74 3.42
N LYS A 260 -34.52 26.85 4.18
CA LYS A 260 -33.32 27.68 4.39
C LYS A 260 -32.19 26.93 5.08
N GLN A 261 -32.53 26.05 6.04
CA GLN A 261 -31.53 25.21 6.70
C GLN A 261 -30.89 24.21 5.73
N LEU A 262 -31.69 23.59 4.84
CA LEU A 262 -31.16 22.69 3.81
C LEU A 262 -30.22 23.41 2.86
N ASP A 263 -30.64 24.57 2.33
CA ASP A 263 -29.81 25.38 1.43
C ASP A 263 -28.50 25.81 2.11
N GLY A 264 -28.58 26.26 3.38
CA GLY A 264 -27.41 26.63 4.17
C GLY A 264 -26.46 25.45 4.44
N TYR A 265 -26.99 24.26 4.69
CA TYR A 265 -26.20 23.04 4.88
C TYR A 265 -25.44 22.65 3.61
N LEU A 266 -26.13 22.67 2.46
CA LEU A 266 -25.56 22.30 1.17
C LEU A 266 -24.50 23.30 0.69
N ALA A 267 -24.69 24.60 0.96
CA ALA A 267 -23.73 25.65 0.62
C ALA A 267 -22.49 25.67 1.54
N CYS A 268 -22.54 25.03 2.72
CA CYS A 268 -21.43 25.01 3.65
C CYS A 268 -20.27 24.15 3.12
N SER A 269 -19.03 24.61 3.28
CA SER A 269 -17.82 23.85 2.87
C SER A 269 -17.34 22.84 3.90
N ALA A 270 -17.84 22.89 5.14
CA ALA A 270 -17.47 21.94 6.18
C ALA A 270 -18.01 20.53 5.91
N ASP A 271 -17.24 19.51 6.31
CA ASP A 271 -17.46 18.09 6.03
C ASP A 271 -17.46 17.20 7.29
N HIS A 272 -17.37 17.79 8.48
CA HIS A 272 -17.39 17.09 9.77
C HIS A 272 -18.81 17.02 10.34
N MET A 273 -19.10 15.98 11.14
CA MET A 273 -20.46 15.69 11.64
C MET A 273 -21.04 16.78 12.56
N GLU A 274 -20.19 17.51 13.31
CA GLU A 274 -20.64 18.59 14.20
C GLU A 274 -21.36 19.72 13.46
N LEU A 275 -21.12 19.88 12.15
CA LEU A 275 -21.83 20.83 11.29
C LEU A 275 -23.35 20.69 11.37
N LEU A 276 -23.86 19.46 11.50
CA LEU A 276 -25.30 19.20 11.52
C LEU A 276 -25.97 19.92 12.69
N LYS A 277 -25.27 20.18 13.81
CA LYS A 277 -25.83 20.92 14.96
C LYS A 277 -26.25 22.36 14.60
N SER A 278 -25.67 22.94 13.56
CA SER A 278 -26.03 24.26 13.04
C SER A 278 -27.32 24.26 12.21
N PHE A 279 -27.83 23.08 11.83
CA PHE A 279 -29.02 22.90 10.98
C PHE A 279 -29.96 21.87 11.63
N PRO A 280 -30.73 22.25 12.68
CA PRO A 280 -31.49 21.28 13.49
C PRO A 280 -32.45 20.37 12.70
N ALA A 281 -33.15 20.90 11.70
CA ALA A 281 -34.08 20.10 10.88
C ALA A 281 -33.32 19.07 10.02
N VAL A 282 -32.23 19.51 9.38
CA VAL A 282 -31.33 18.65 8.59
C VAL A 282 -30.66 17.60 9.47
N CYS A 283 -30.23 17.97 10.67
CA CYS A 283 -29.63 17.06 11.66
C CYS A 283 -30.60 15.95 12.06
N LYS A 284 -31.84 16.32 12.41
CA LYS A 284 -32.87 15.37 12.81
C LYS A 284 -33.15 14.36 11.71
N LEU A 285 -33.31 14.83 10.47
CA LEU A 285 -33.55 13.94 9.33
C LEU A 285 -32.32 13.08 9.00
N SER A 286 -31.11 13.66 9.04
CA SER A 286 -29.85 12.95 8.81
C SER A 286 -29.69 11.78 9.79
N LEU A 287 -29.95 12.01 11.08
CA LEU A 287 -29.96 10.96 12.10
C LEU A 287 -31.01 9.90 11.78
N ARG A 288 -32.25 10.29 11.47
CA ARG A 288 -33.33 9.33 11.15
C ARG A 288 -32.94 8.38 10.01
N LEU A 289 -32.38 8.90 8.92
CA LEU A 289 -32.06 8.12 7.74
C LEU A 289 -30.73 7.34 7.84
N ASN A 290 -29.78 7.81 8.66
CA ASN A 290 -28.45 7.20 8.78
C ASN A 290 -28.22 6.38 10.05
N THR A 291 -29.17 6.36 10.99
CA THR A 291 -29.12 5.47 12.17
C THR A 291 -30.25 4.44 12.26
N PRO A 292 -30.83 3.91 11.15
CA PRO A 292 -31.85 2.88 11.29
C PRO A 292 -31.26 1.65 12.00
N LEU A 293 -32.04 1.08 12.91
CA LEU A 293 -31.72 -0.23 13.49
C LEU A 293 -31.73 -1.26 12.35
N ALA A 294 -30.78 -2.20 12.38
CA ALA A 294 -30.77 -3.30 11.44
C ALA A 294 -32.10 -4.06 11.55
N ALA A 295 -32.87 -4.06 10.47
CA ALA A 295 -34.08 -4.88 10.32
C ALA A 295 -33.70 -6.37 10.19
#